data_AF-A0A8T4DYD5-F1
#
_entry.id   AF-A0A8T4DYD5-F1
#
_cell.length_a   1.000
_cell.length_b   1.000
_cell.length_c   1.000
_cell.angle_alpha   90.00
_cell.angle_beta   90.00
_cell.angle_gamma   90.00
#
_symmetry.space_group_name_H-M   'P 1'
#
loop_
_entity.id
_entity.type
_entity.pdbx_description
1 polymer ?
#
loop_
_entity_poly.entity_id
_entity_poly.type
_entity_poly.pdbx_seq_one_letter_code
_entity_poly.pdbx_strand_id
1 'polypeptide(L)'
;MVFEDQAAGYILGLFGASLGFLIGGSFTYYINKRLQEKDWKRELNERIYYPLLDELHRIRDYYLMGYKTDIDLTEWDRIKSEHLHYQIDRKIGEIINDFFVIKFHNFIVSVNAANRRIKEIVEKELMEVFEFDKKFIWHYKEGGFSINNTQVSSFIEAFSSMLLCKDKIGCPGSNPNDFVQANNNYEHIKKHYEDLFSKKAKFQKMEEFLHFMWEKTKEEGIIKSTRKKQKGVIKEINDLINEIKKIVRI
;
A
#
# COMPACT_ATOMS: atom_id res chain seq x y z
N MET A 1 -34.63 25.94 -76.99
CA MET A 1 -34.79 24.78 -76.10
C MET A 1 -33.49 24.07 -75.72
N VAL A 2 -32.34 24.28 -76.38
CA VAL A 2 -31.07 23.57 -76.04
C VAL A 2 -30.34 24.15 -74.81
N PHE A 3 -30.61 25.40 -74.43
CA PHE A 3 -29.93 26.07 -73.30
C PHE A 3 -30.50 25.71 -71.92
N GLU A 4 -31.74 25.23 -71.82
CA GLU A 4 -32.36 24.88 -70.54
C GLU A 4 -31.86 23.53 -70.00
N ASP A 5 -31.61 22.55 -70.87
CA ASP A 5 -31.13 21.22 -70.48
C ASP A 5 -29.67 21.24 -69.96
N GLN A 6 -28.82 22.12 -70.49
CA GLN A 6 -27.45 22.28 -70.00
C GLN A 6 -27.42 22.94 -68.61
N ALA A 7 -28.23 23.97 -68.38
CA ALA A 7 -28.31 24.65 -67.08
C ALA A 7 -28.81 23.70 -65.97
N ALA A 8 -29.80 22.85 -66.27
CA ALA A 8 -30.30 21.84 -65.33
C ALA A 8 -29.22 20.82 -64.94
N GLY A 9 -28.40 20.38 -65.90
CA GLY A 9 -27.28 19.46 -65.66
C GLY A 9 -26.19 20.04 -64.76
N TYR A 10 -25.83 21.32 -64.95
CA TYR A 10 -24.85 22.01 -64.09
C TYR A 10 -25.36 22.20 -62.66
N ILE A 11 -26.64 22.57 -62.50
CA ILE A 11 -27.25 22.75 -61.18
C ILE A 11 -27.29 21.40 -60.43
N LEU A 12 -27.75 20.33 -61.07
CA LEU A 12 -27.76 18.98 -60.48
C LEU A 12 -26.35 18.49 -60.13
N GLY A 13 -25.35 18.76 -60.97
CA GLY A 13 -23.94 18.43 -60.70
C GLY A 13 -23.37 19.18 -59.50
N LEU A 14 -23.64 20.48 -59.38
CA LEU A 14 -23.20 21.31 -58.24
C LEU A 14 -23.91 20.90 -56.95
N PHE A 15 -25.21 20.61 -56.99
CA PHE A 15 -25.94 20.08 -55.83
C PHE A 15 -25.42 18.71 -55.41
N GLY A 16 -25.19 17.79 -56.35
CA GLY A 16 -24.62 16.47 -56.07
C GLY A 16 -23.21 16.54 -55.46
N ALA A 17 -22.34 17.40 -55.99
CA ALA A 17 -21.01 17.62 -55.45
C ALA A 17 -21.07 18.23 -54.04
N SER A 18 -21.90 19.26 -53.84
CA SER A 18 -22.06 19.93 -52.53
C SER A 18 -22.62 18.98 -51.47
N LEU A 19 -23.61 18.15 -51.82
CA LEU A 19 -24.17 17.14 -50.93
C LEU A 19 -23.12 16.05 -50.61
N GLY A 20 -22.35 15.61 -51.60
CA GLY A 20 -21.24 14.68 -51.42
C GLY A 20 -20.16 15.19 -50.47
N PHE A 21 -19.79 16.47 -50.58
CA PHE A 21 -18.85 17.12 -49.67
C PHE A 21 -19.40 17.22 -48.23
N LEU A 22 -20.67 17.56 -48.06
CA LEU A 22 -21.29 17.67 -46.73
C LEU A 22 -21.39 16.32 -46.03
N ILE A 23 -21.81 15.27 -46.76
CA ILE A 23 -21.93 13.91 -46.21
C ILE A 23 -20.54 13.33 -45.94
N GLY A 24 -19.62 13.43 -46.90
CA GLY A 24 -18.23 12.95 -46.76
C GLY A 24 -17.47 13.67 -45.64
N GLY A 25 -17.64 14.99 -45.54
CA GLY A 25 -17.06 15.81 -44.47
C GLY A 25 -17.61 15.44 -43.10
N SER A 26 -18.93 15.31 -42.96
CA SER A 26 -19.59 14.90 -41.71
C SER A 26 -19.16 13.51 -41.26
N PHE A 27 -19.07 12.56 -42.20
CA PHE A 27 -18.64 11.20 -41.91
C PHE A 27 -17.16 11.12 -41.50
N THR A 28 -16.29 11.85 -42.21
CA THR A 28 -14.86 11.94 -41.87
C THR A 28 -14.65 12.58 -40.50
N TYR A 29 -15.37 13.66 -40.21
CA TYR A 29 -15.35 14.30 -38.89
C TYR A 29 -15.80 13.32 -37.78
N TYR A 30 -16.87 12.56 -38.02
CA TYR A 30 -17.36 11.57 -37.06
C TYR A 30 -16.35 10.44 -36.79
N ILE A 31 -15.71 9.92 -37.84
CA ILE A 31 -14.67 8.90 -37.72
C ILE A 31 -13.47 9.46 -36.95
N ASN A 32 -12.97 10.63 -37.34
CA ASN A 32 -11.82 11.26 -36.68
C ASN A 32 -12.10 11.53 -35.21
N LYS A 33 -13.30 12.03 -34.88
CA LYS A 33 -13.72 12.23 -33.49
C LYS A 33 -13.71 10.91 -32.70
N ARG A 34 -14.25 9.83 -33.26
CA ARG A 34 -14.24 8.50 -32.61
C ARG A 34 -12.82 7.94 -32.43
N LEU A 35 -11.93 8.14 -33.40
CA LEU A 35 -10.53 7.71 -33.30
C LEU A 35 -9.80 8.50 -32.20
N GLN A 36 -9.95 9.82 -32.18
CA GLN A 36 -9.40 10.67 -31.12
C GLN A 36 -9.91 10.28 -29.73
N GLU A 37 -11.22 10.03 -29.58
CA GLU A 37 -11.79 9.57 -28.31
C GLU A 37 -11.23 8.21 -27.88
N LYS A 38 -10.95 7.31 -28.84
CA LYS A 38 -10.36 6.00 -28.57
C LYS A 38 -8.89 6.12 -28.15
N ASP A 39 -8.13 6.94 -28.85
CA ASP A 39 -6.71 7.17 -28.56
C ASP A 39 -6.54 7.88 -27.21
N TRP A 40 -7.37 8.89 -26.93
CA TRP A 40 -7.42 9.56 -25.63
C TRP A 40 -7.74 8.57 -24.48
N LYS A 41 -8.75 7.71 -24.67
CA LYS A 41 -9.07 6.67 -23.67
C LYS A 41 -7.93 5.68 -23.48
N ARG A 42 -7.26 5.30 -24.57
CA ARG A 42 -6.10 4.41 -24.51
C ARG A 42 -4.96 5.07 -23.72
N GLU A 43 -4.66 6.33 -24.01
CA GLU A 43 -3.62 7.07 -23.29
C GLU A 43 -3.96 7.21 -21.79
N LEU A 44 -5.21 7.55 -21.45
CA LEU A 44 -5.67 7.57 -20.05
C LEU A 44 -5.50 6.22 -19.35
N ASN A 45 -5.88 5.13 -20.02
CA ASN A 45 -5.75 3.80 -19.47
C ASN A 45 -4.28 3.44 -19.24
N GLU A 46 -3.41 3.67 -20.23
CA GLU A 46 -1.99 3.35 -20.17
C GLU A 46 -1.22 4.21 -19.16
N ARG A 47 -1.53 5.51 -19.06
CA ARG A 47 -0.78 6.45 -18.21
C ARG A 47 -1.28 6.57 -16.78
N ILE A 48 -2.56 6.27 -16.55
CA ILE A 48 -3.20 6.49 -15.25
C ILE A 48 -3.77 5.19 -14.71
N TYR A 49 -4.73 4.57 -15.40
CA TYR A 49 -5.55 3.52 -14.78
C TYR A 49 -4.82 2.19 -14.62
N TYR A 50 -4.00 1.75 -15.59
CA TYR A 50 -3.23 0.52 -15.44
C TYR A 50 -2.16 0.62 -14.35
N PRO A 51 -1.30 1.66 -14.32
CA PRO A 51 -0.34 1.80 -13.23
C PRO A 51 -1.02 1.89 -11.85
N LEU A 52 -2.16 2.58 -11.77
CA LEU A 52 -2.90 2.69 -10.52
C LEU A 52 -3.52 1.35 -10.09
N LEU A 53 -4.04 0.56 -11.03
CA LEU A 53 -4.52 -0.80 -10.74
C LEU A 53 -3.41 -1.71 -10.26
N ASP A 54 -2.23 -1.65 -10.89
CA ASP A 54 -1.06 -2.43 -10.49
C ASP A 54 -0.59 -2.03 -9.09
N GLU A 55 -0.53 -0.73 -8.79
CA GLU A 55 -0.22 -0.24 -7.46
C GLU A 55 -1.26 -0.68 -6.42
N LEU A 56 -2.56 -0.61 -6.72
CA LEU A 56 -3.62 -1.07 -5.82
C LEU A 56 -3.56 -2.58 -5.58
N HIS A 57 -3.28 -3.38 -6.62
CA HIS A 57 -3.05 -4.81 -6.48
C HIS A 57 -1.84 -5.10 -5.60
N ARG A 58 -0.73 -4.40 -5.83
CA ARG A 58 0.47 -4.47 -4.99
C ARG A 58 0.16 -4.12 -3.54
N ILE A 59 -0.55 -3.02 -3.27
CA ILE A 59 -0.94 -2.61 -1.91
C ILE A 59 -1.84 -3.66 -1.25
N ARG A 60 -2.85 -4.16 -1.98
CA ARG A 60 -3.75 -5.21 -1.48
C ARG A 60 -2.96 -6.46 -1.11
N ASP A 61 -2.09 -6.90 -2.01
CA ASP A 61 -1.31 -8.11 -1.82
C ASP A 61 -0.31 -7.92 -0.67
N TYR A 62 0.28 -6.73 -0.52
CA TYR A 62 1.07 -6.37 0.66
C TYR A 62 0.27 -6.50 1.96
N TYR A 63 -0.98 -6.03 2.01
CA TYR A 63 -1.80 -6.17 3.21
C TYR A 63 -2.33 -7.59 3.46
N LEU A 64 -2.58 -8.35 2.40
CA LEU A 64 -2.91 -9.76 2.52
C LEU A 64 -1.72 -10.52 3.09
N MET A 65 -0.52 -10.20 2.62
CA MET A 65 0.73 -10.76 3.08
C MET A 65 1.00 -10.27 4.52
N GLY A 66 1.22 -9.00 4.85
CA GLY A 66 1.51 -8.60 6.24
C GLY A 66 1.44 -7.10 6.55
N TYR A 67 2.03 -6.70 7.68
CA TYR A 67 2.07 -5.30 8.13
C TYR A 67 3.45 -4.71 7.88
N LYS A 68 3.70 -4.23 6.66
CA LYS A 68 4.79 -3.28 6.41
C LYS A 68 4.19 -1.88 6.31
N THR A 69 4.83 -0.93 6.98
CA THR A 69 4.42 0.49 7.01
C THR A 69 4.98 1.28 5.84
N ASP A 70 5.98 0.73 5.16
CA ASP A 70 6.73 1.42 4.11
C ASP A 70 6.19 1.00 2.73
N ILE A 71 4.91 1.26 2.52
CA ILE A 71 4.28 1.06 1.23
C ILE A 71 4.46 2.35 0.44
N ASP A 72 5.24 2.26 -0.63
CA ASP A 72 5.46 3.36 -1.54
C ASP A 72 4.21 3.61 -2.41
N LEU A 73 3.79 4.87 -2.49
CA LEU A 73 2.65 5.36 -3.27
C LEU A 73 3.13 6.03 -4.57
N THR A 74 4.17 5.43 -5.17
CA THR A 74 4.87 5.94 -6.36
C THR A 74 3.96 6.40 -7.48
N GLU A 75 2.92 5.62 -7.81
CA GLU A 75 2.10 5.92 -8.99
C GLU A 75 1.10 7.03 -8.70
N TRP A 76 0.45 7.02 -7.54
CA TRP A 76 -0.44 8.12 -7.18
C TRP A 76 0.29 9.46 -7.03
N ASP A 77 1.49 9.45 -6.44
CA ASP A 77 2.32 10.64 -6.31
C ASP A 77 2.81 11.16 -7.67
N ARG A 78 3.16 10.24 -8.59
CA ARG A 78 3.48 10.57 -9.98
C ARG A 78 2.27 11.19 -10.71
N ILE A 79 1.09 10.58 -10.62
CA ILE A 79 -0.14 11.09 -11.22
C ILE A 79 -0.50 12.50 -10.70
N LYS A 80 -0.24 12.77 -9.42
CA LYS A 80 -0.41 14.10 -8.82
C LYS A 80 0.61 15.11 -9.35
N SER A 81 1.90 14.77 -9.29
CA SER A 81 3.00 15.66 -9.69
C SER A 81 2.99 15.99 -11.18
N GLU A 82 2.59 15.05 -12.03
CA GLU A 82 2.39 15.28 -13.47
C GLU A 82 1.04 15.93 -13.81
N HIS A 83 0.24 16.32 -12.81
CA HIS A 83 -1.11 16.90 -12.98
C HIS A 83 -2.10 16.03 -13.78
N LEU A 84 -1.81 14.74 -13.94
CA LEU A 84 -2.66 13.79 -14.68
C LEU A 84 -3.99 13.53 -13.97
N HIS A 85 -4.07 13.74 -12.66
CA HIS A 85 -5.30 13.61 -11.88
C HIS A 85 -6.44 14.51 -12.38
N TYR A 86 -6.16 15.63 -13.05
CA TYR A 86 -7.21 16.48 -13.67
C TYR A 86 -7.85 15.85 -14.92
N GLN A 87 -7.19 14.85 -15.51
CA GLN A 87 -7.71 14.13 -16.67
C GLN A 87 -8.62 12.95 -16.28
N ILE A 88 -8.65 12.62 -14.99
CA ILE A 88 -9.53 11.58 -14.42
C ILE A 88 -10.93 12.16 -14.30
N ASP A 89 -11.95 11.34 -14.59
CA ASP A 89 -13.34 11.69 -14.26
C ASP A 89 -13.45 12.15 -12.80
N ARG A 90 -14.11 13.29 -12.57
CA ARG A 90 -14.18 13.94 -11.26
C ARG A 90 -14.62 13.01 -10.14
N LYS A 91 -15.67 12.20 -10.38
CA LYS A 91 -16.22 11.29 -9.38
C LYS A 91 -15.19 10.24 -8.98
N ILE A 92 -14.46 9.73 -9.97
CA ILE A 92 -13.42 8.72 -9.74
C ILE A 92 -12.19 9.34 -9.08
N GLY A 93 -11.79 10.54 -9.50
CA GLY A 93 -10.71 11.30 -8.87
C GLY A 93 -10.99 11.56 -7.39
N GLU A 94 -12.23 11.91 -7.03
CA GLU A 94 -12.64 12.08 -5.63
C GLU A 94 -12.52 10.76 -4.83
N ILE A 95 -12.95 9.62 -5.40
CA ILE A 95 -12.83 8.31 -4.74
C ILE A 95 -11.35 7.92 -4.55
N ILE A 96 -10.52 8.08 -5.58
CA ILE A 96 -9.08 7.77 -5.52
C ILE A 96 -8.42 8.65 -4.46
N ASN A 97 -8.71 9.95 -4.46
CA ASN A 97 -8.11 10.87 -3.50
C ASN A 97 -8.56 10.60 -2.06
N ASP A 98 -9.86 10.31 -1.83
CA ASP A 98 -10.36 9.87 -0.52
C ASP A 98 -9.64 8.60 -0.04
N PHE A 99 -9.45 7.63 -0.93
CA PHE A 99 -8.71 6.41 -0.60
C PHE A 99 -7.26 6.70 -0.20
N PHE A 100 -6.45 7.32 -1.07
CA PHE A 100 -5.02 7.48 -0.82
C PHE A 100 -4.69 8.53 0.25
N VAL A 101 -5.42 9.66 0.29
CA VAL A 101 -5.09 10.77 1.20
C VAL A 101 -5.70 10.57 2.58
N ILE A 102 -6.91 10.01 2.66
CA ILE A 102 -7.65 9.95 3.94
C ILE A 102 -7.56 8.54 4.51
N LYS A 103 -8.13 7.56 3.81
CA LYS A 103 -8.30 6.20 4.34
C LYS A 103 -6.97 5.48 4.52
N PHE A 104 -6.14 5.49 3.50
CA PHE A 104 -4.83 4.86 3.52
C PHE A 104 -3.92 5.50 4.55
N HIS A 105 -3.86 6.84 4.58
CA HIS A 105 -3.09 7.58 5.59
C HIS A 105 -3.53 7.24 7.02
N ASN A 106 -4.84 7.27 7.30
CA ASN A 106 -5.39 6.93 8.63
C ASN A 106 -5.08 5.49 9.04
N PHE A 107 -5.03 4.58 8.08
CA PHE A 107 -4.61 3.21 8.32
C PHE A 107 -3.12 3.12 8.69
N ILE A 108 -2.24 3.77 7.93
CA ILE A 108 -0.80 3.81 8.23
C ILE A 108 -0.56 4.39 9.63
N VAL A 109 -1.22 5.49 9.98
CA VAL A 109 -1.16 6.09 11.33
C VAL A 109 -1.60 5.09 12.39
N SER A 110 -2.68 4.33 12.12
CA SER A 110 -3.18 3.31 13.05
C SER A 110 -2.21 2.15 13.25
N VAL A 111 -1.54 1.68 12.18
CA VAL A 111 -0.51 0.64 12.27
C VAL A 111 0.70 1.15 13.03
N ASN A 112 1.14 2.37 12.76
CA ASN A 112 2.26 2.99 13.49
C ASN A 112 1.95 3.13 14.99
N ALA A 113 0.72 3.50 15.34
CA ALA A 113 0.28 3.54 16.73
C ALA A 113 0.27 2.14 17.38
N ALA A 114 -0.20 1.12 16.67
CA ALA A 114 -0.16 -0.27 17.14
C ALA A 114 1.27 -0.77 17.33
N ASN A 115 2.17 -0.51 16.37
CA ASN A 115 3.59 -0.84 16.46
C ASN A 115 4.25 -0.17 17.66
N ARG A 116 4.00 1.13 17.88
CA ARG A 116 4.49 1.85 19.05
C ARG A 116 3.99 1.22 20.35
N ARG A 117 2.71 0.87 20.42
CA ARG A 117 2.14 0.24 21.60
C ARG A 117 2.72 -1.14 21.88
N ILE A 118 2.89 -1.97 20.85
CA ILE A 118 3.56 -3.26 20.98
C ILE A 118 5.00 -3.07 21.45
N LYS A 119 5.72 -2.10 20.87
CA LYS A 119 7.07 -1.72 21.30
C LYS A 119 7.15 -1.35 22.77
N GLU A 120 6.25 -0.51 23.27
CA GLU A 120 6.17 -0.14 24.69
C GLU A 120 5.98 -1.38 25.59
N ILE A 121 5.12 -2.32 25.19
CA ILE A 121 4.89 -3.56 25.96
C ILE A 121 6.15 -4.44 25.92
N VAL A 122 6.76 -4.62 24.75
CA VAL A 122 7.98 -5.44 24.60
C VAL A 122 9.11 -4.84 25.42
N GLU A 123 9.35 -3.53 25.32
CA GLU A 123 10.36 -2.81 26.09
C GLU A 123 10.11 -3.00 27.59
N LYS A 124 8.88 -2.78 28.07
CA LYS A 124 8.55 -2.98 29.48
C LYS A 124 8.86 -4.39 29.95
N GLU A 125 8.44 -5.41 29.21
CA GLU A 125 8.66 -6.81 29.60
C GLU A 125 10.12 -7.21 29.52
N LEU A 126 10.89 -6.73 28.53
CA LEU A 126 12.33 -6.94 28.48
C LEU A 126 13.01 -6.27 29.70
N MET A 127 12.65 -5.04 30.03
CA MET A 127 13.16 -4.36 31.23
C MET A 127 12.87 -5.12 32.51
N GLU A 128 11.66 -5.67 32.66
CA GLU A 128 11.27 -6.47 33.82
C GLU A 128 12.01 -7.81 33.88
N VAL A 129 12.17 -8.51 32.75
CA VAL A 129 12.89 -9.79 32.69
C VAL A 129 14.40 -9.60 32.95
N PHE A 130 14.96 -8.49 32.51
CA PHE A 130 16.40 -8.22 32.61
C PHE A 130 16.81 -7.34 33.79
N GLU A 131 15.85 -6.90 34.61
CA GLU A 131 16.07 -5.93 35.71
C GLU A 131 16.92 -4.73 35.25
N PHE A 132 16.77 -4.31 34.01
CA PHE A 132 17.55 -3.21 33.45
C PHE A 132 17.28 -1.94 34.26
N ASP A 133 18.33 -1.28 34.76
CA ASP A 133 18.19 0.09 35.22
C ASP A 133 17.85 0.95 33.99
N LYS A 134 16.82 1.79 34.07
CA LYS A 134 16.35 2.65 32.95
C LYS A 134 17.48 3.51 32.35
N LYS A 135 18.56 3.74 33.10
CA LYS A 135 19.77 4.45 32.65
C LYS A 135 20.73 3.62 31.81
N PHE A 136 20.69 2.29 31.92
CA PHE A 136 21.67 1.38 31.33
C PHE A 136 21.46 1.13 29.82
N ILE A 137 20.20 1.16 29.35
CA ILE A 137 19.89 1.04 27.91
C ILE A 137 20.37 2.25 27.11
N TRP A 138 20.39 3.45 27.71
CA TRP A 138 20.57 4.70 26.96
C TRP A 138 21.97 5.31 27.08
N HIS A 139 22.83 4.83 27.99
CA HIS A 139 24.16 5.38 28.24
C HIS A 139 25.21 4.31 28.56
N TYR A 140 25.70 3.57 27.56
CA TYR A 140 27.04 3.01 27.64
C TYR A 140 27.78 3.23 26.32
N LYS A 141 28.51 4.35 26.28
CA LYS A 141 29.32 4.80 25.15
C LYS A 141 30.74 5.01 25.65
N GLU A 142 31.40 3.94 26.10
CA GLU A 142 32.87 3.91 26.22
C GLU A 142 33.35 2.48 26.47
N GLY A 143 34.06 1.92 25.48
CA GLY A 143 35.12 0.94 25.75
C GLY A 143 34.85 -0.56 25.63
N GLY A 144 33.61 -1.06 25.52
CA GLY A 144 33.42 -2.51 25.38
C GLY A 144 32.01 -2.91 24.97
N PHE A 145 31.90 -3.53 23.77
CA PHE A 145 30.74 -4.22 23.19
C PHE A 145 29.40 -4.05 23.95
N SER A 146 28.70 -2.96 23.68
CA SER A 146 27.29 -2.78 24.08
C SER A 146 26.37 -3.47 23.07
N ILE A 147 25.22 -3.97 23.54
CA ILE A 147 24.08 -4.18 22.65
C ILE A 147 23.73 -2.79 22.13
N ASN A 148 24.09 -2.52 20.88
CA ASN A 148 23.78 -1.27 20.22
C ASN A 148 22.26 -1.05 20.29
N ASN A 149 21.79 0.15 20.65
CA ASN A 149 20.37 0.54 20.56
C ASN A 149 19.69 0.08 19.26
N THR A 150 20.44 0.00 18.17
CA THR A 150 20.01 -0.59 16.90
C THR A 150 19.58 -2.05 17.04
N GLN A 151 20.32 -2.91 17.76
CA GLN A 151 19.96 -4.33 17.94
C GLN A 151 18.68 -4.52 18.76
N VAL A 152 18.48 -3.73 19.82
CA VAL A 152 17.23 -3.75 20.61
C VAL A 152 16.07 -3.20 19.79
N SER A 153 16.26 -2.08 19.09
CA SER A 153 15.22 -1.52 18.22
C SER A 153 14.86 -2.47 17.07
N SER A 154 15.85 -3.06 16.40
CA SER A 154 15.64 -4.03 15.33
C SER A 154 14.99 -5.32 15.83
N PHE A 155 15.32 -5.79 17.03
CA PHE A 155 14.58 -6.88 17.66
C PHE A 155 13.11 -6.49 17.85
N ILE A 156 12.83 -5.33 18.45
CA ILE A 156 11.45 -4.89 18.70
C ILE A 156 10.66 -4.70 17.40
N GLU A 157 11.26 -4.14 16.36
CA GLU A 157 10.63 -3.93 15.05
C GLU A 157 10.30 -5.27 14.37
N ALA A 158 11.27 -6.19 14.33
CA ALA A 158 11.06 -7.53 13.77
C ALA A 158 9.99 -8.29 14.58
N PHE A 159 10.04 -8.20 15.90
CA PHE A 159 9.13 -8.88 16.82
C PHE A 159 7.70 -8.34 16.73
N SER A 160 7.53 -7.02 16.62
CA SER A 160 6.22 -6.38 16.43
C SER A 160 5.59 -6.80 15.11
N SER A 161 6.40 -6.87 14.06
CA SER A 161 5.99 -7.34 12.73
C SER A 161 5.54 -8.81 12.80
N MET A 162 6.30 -9.66 13.49
CA MET A 162 5.95 -11.07 13.70
C MET A 162 4.63 -11.24 14.47
N LEU A 163 4.40 -10.47 15.55
CA LEU A 163 3.16 -10.53 16.32
C LEU A 163 1.96 -10.15 15.46
N LEU A 164 2.03 -9.04 14.74
CA LEU A 164 0.93 -8.62 13.86
C LEU A 164 0.62 -9.65 12.75
N CYS A 165 1.62 -10.46 12.40
CA CYS A 165 1.57 -11.50 11.38
C CYS A 165 1.14 -12.90 11.86
N LYS A 166 1.08 -13.17 13.17
CA LYS A 166 1.17 -14.52 13.77
C LYS A 166 0.11 -15.58 13.37
N ASP A 167 -0.87 -15.25 12.52
CA ASP A 167 -1.87 -16.22 12.01
C ASP A 167 -2.14 -16.13 10.50
N LYS A 168 -1.33 -15.41 9.72
CA LYS A 168 -1.55 -15.29 8.27
C LYS A 168 -0.63 -16.22 7.49
N ILE A 169 -1.23 -17.11 6.70
CA ILE A 169 -0.55 -17.84 5.63
C ILE A 169 -0.01 -16.80 4.63
N GLY A 170 1.31 -16.74 4.45
CA GLY A 170 1.94 -15.81 3.50
C GLY A 170 2.39 -14.46 4.08
N CYS A 171 2.60 -14.34 5.40
CA CYS A 171 3.20 -13.13 5.95
C CYS A 171 4.63 -12.90 5.45
N PRO A 172 5.03 -11.70 4.98
CA PRO A 172 6.44 -11.38 4.80
C PRO A 172 7.13 -11.23 6.16
N GLY A 173 6.40 -11.21 7.28
CA GLY A 173 6.95 -11.47 8.62
C GLY A 173 7.30 -12.94 8.87
N SER A 174 6.99 -13.82 7.91
CA SER A 174 7.64 -15.12 7.72
C SER A 174 8.59 -15.08 6.52
N ASN A 175 9.23 -13.94 6.25
CA ASN A 175 10.56 -14.00 5.66
C ASN A 175 11.38 -14.78 6.70
N PRO A 176 11.92 -15.97 6.38
CA PRO A 176 12.75 -16.70 7.32
C PRO A 176 13.82 -15.79 7.92
N ASN A 177 14.28 -14.80 7.17
CA ASN A 177 15.23 -13.79 7.61
C ASN A 177 14.74 -12.91 8.77
N ASP A 178 13.45 -12.57 8.88
CA ASP A 178 12.95 -11.71 9.98
C ASP A 178 12.85 -12.52 11.28
N PHE A 179 12.39 -13.78 11.21
CA PHE A 179 12.42 -14.70 12.35
C PHE A 179 13.85 -15.02 12.75
N VAL A 180 14.71 -15.34 11.78
CA VAL A 180 16.13 -15.60 11.99
C VAL A 180 16.82 -14.37 12.57
N GLN A 181 16.53 -13.16 12.10
CA GLN A 181 17.09 -11.93 12.62
C GLN A 181 16.59 -11.64 14.04
N ALA A 182 15.29 -11.80 14.31
CA ALA A 182 14.73 -11.64 15.65
C ALA A 182 15.28 -12.68 16.63
N ASN A 183 15.42 -13.94 16.20
CA ASN A 183 16.01 -15.01 17.00
C ASN A 183 17.51 -14.81 17.21
N ASN A 184 18.26 -14.41 16.19
CA ASN A 184 19.68 -14.09 16.32
C ASN A 184 19.89 -12.92 17.28
N ASN A 185 19.06 -11.88 17.19
CA ASN A 185 19.11 -10.75 18.13
C ASN A 185 18.74 -11.18 19.55
N TYR A 186 17.70 -12.02 19.70
CA TYR A 186 17.31 -12.57 21.01
C TYR A 186 18.42 -13.42 21.63
N GLU A 187 19.02 -14.35 20.87
CA GLU A 187 20.12 -15.19 21.33
C GLU A 187 21.38 -14.35 21.62
N HIS A 188 21.63 -13.27 20.88
CA HIS A 188 22.72 -12.34 21.17
C HIS A 188 22.49 -11.59 22.49
N ILE A 189 21.26 -11.09 22.72
CA ILE A 189 20.86 -10.49 24.00
C ILE A 189 21.00 -11.51 25.12
N LYS A 190 20.55 -12.74 24.90
CA LYS A 190 20.62 -13.85 25.86
C LYS A 190 22.04 -14.22 26.25
N LYS A 191 22.91 -14.40 25.25
CA LYS A 191 24.34 -14.69 25.45
C LYS A 191 25.03 -13.61 26.26
N HIS A 192 24.74 -12.34 25.96
CA HIS A 192 25.34 -11.21 26.66
C HIS A 192 24.93 -11.13 28.14
N TYR A 193 23.76 -11.69 28.49
CA TYR A 193 23.23 -11.71 29.85
C TYR A 193 23.08 -13.13 30.41
N GLU A 194 23.91 -14.08 29.97
CA GLU A 194 23.83 -15.51 30.35
C GLU A 194 23.76 -15.74 31.87
N ASP A 195 24.48 -14.94 32.64
CA ASP A 195 24.52 -15.02 34.10
C ASP A 195 23.23 -14.52 34.79
N LEU A 196 22.52 -13.57 34.17
CA LEU A 196 21.21 -13.09 34.61
C LEU A 196 20.09 -14.03 34.14
N PHE A 197 20.22 -14.54 32.91
CA PHE A 197 19.27 -15.49 32.33
C PHE A 197 19.22 -16.79 33.14
N SER A 198 20.38 -17.35 33.49
CA SER A 198 20.46 -18.59 34.26
C SER A 198 19.91 -18.46 35.69
N LYS A 199 19.89 -17.26 36.27
CA LYS A 199 19.46 -17.02 37.65
C LYS A 199 18.01 -16.52 37.78
N LYS A 200 17.46 -15.82 36.78
CA LYS A 200 16.17 -15.12 36.89
C LYS A 200 15.28 -15.13 35.63
N ALA A 201 15.65 -15.83 34.56
CA ALA A 201 14.86 -15.77 33.32
C ALA A 201 13.47 -16.37 33.47
N LYS A 202 12.46 -15.52 33.30
CA LYS A 202 11.04 -15.91 33.17
C LYS A 202 10.78 -16.71 31.88
N PHE A 203 11.59 -16.52 30.84
CA PHE A 203 11.48 -17.19 29.54
C PHE A 203 12.83 -17.76 29.13
N GLN A 204 12.92 -19.07 28.89
CA GLN A 204 14.18 -19.72 28.51
C GLN A 204 14.39 -19.76 27.00
N LYS A 205 13.30 -19.60 26.24
CA LYS A 205 13.25 -19.63 24.77
C LYS A 205 12.52 -18.41 24.21
N MET A 206 12.97 -17.93 23.04
CA MET A 206 12.30 -16.84 22.31
C MET A 206 10.83 -17.17 22.01
N GLU A 207 10.51 -18.42 21.70
CA GLU A 207 9.15 -18.88 21.40
C GLU A 207 8.20 -18.69 22.58
N GLU A 208 8.66 -18.91 23.81
CA GLU A 208 7.87 -18.70 25.03
C GLU A 208 7.56 -17.21 25.22
N PHE A 209 8.58 -16.36 25.02
CA PHE A 209 8.43 -14.91 25.05
C PHE A 209 7.47 -14.42 23.95
N LEU A 210 7.60 -14.93 22.71
CA LEU A 210 6.68 -14.67 21.60
C LEU A 210 5.25 -15.11 21.88
N HIS A 211 5.07 -16.24 22.58
CA HIS A 211 3.75 -16.72 22.97
C HIS A 211 3.13 -15.80 24.02
N PHE A 212 3.89 -15.46 25.06
CA PHE A 212 3.44 -14.55 26.11
C PHE A 212 3.06 -13.16 25.56
N MET A 213 3.92 -12.56 24.75
CA MET A 213 3.69 -11.24 24.16
C MET A 213 2.47 -11.22 23.22
N TRP A 214 2.20 -12.33 22.55
CA TRP A 214 1.01 -12.50 21.73
C TRP A 214 -0.28 -12.51 22.56
N GLU A 215 -0.31 -13.23 23.68
CA GLU A 215 -1.47 -13.23 24.56
C GLU A 215 -1.68 -11.84 25.20
N LYS A 216 -0.60 -11.16 25.63
CA LYS A 216 -0.70 -9.78 26.13
C LYS A 216 -1.28 -8.80 25.10
N THR A 217 -0.79 -8.86 23.85
CA THR A 217 -1.26 -7.96 22.79
C THR A 217 -2.69 -8.28 22.33
N LYS A 218 -3.16 -9.52 22.52
CA LYS A 218 -4.58 -9.89 22.38
C LYS A 218 -5.42 -9.32 23.52
N GLU A 219 -4.98 -9.43 24.77
CA GLU A 219 -5.68 -8.91 25.95
C GLU A 219 -5.87 -7.39 25.85
N GLU A 220 -4.84 -6.65 25.42
CA GLU A 220 -4.95 -5.20 25.16
C GLU A 220 -5.80 -4.87 23.91
N GLY A 221 -6.28 -5.85 23.17
CA GLY A 221 -7.14 -5.66 21.99
C GLY A 221 -6.43 -5.05 20.78
N ILE A 222 -5.11 -4.87 20.84
CA ILE A 222 -4.30 -4.22 19.80
C ILE A 222 -4.44 -4.99 18.49
N ILE A 223 -4.18 -6.30 18.52
CA ILE A 223 -4.24 -7.18 17.34
C ILE A 223 -5.64 -7.18 16.71
N LYS A 224 -6.69 -7.27 17.53
CA LYS A 224 -8.08 -7.30 17.05
C LYS A 224 -8.47 -5.98 16.38
N SER A 225 -8.12 -4.85 16.99
CA SER A 225 -8.43 -3.52 16.46
C SER A 225 -7.72 -3.24 15.14
N THR A 226 -6.42 -3.58 15.06
CA THR A 226 -5.60 -3.39 13.86
C THR A 226 -6.07 -4.30 12.72
N ARG A 227 -6.39 -5.57 13.00
CA ARG A 227 -6.96 -6.50 12.00
C ARG A 227 -8.30 -6.05 11.46
N LYS A 228 -9.17 -5.48 12.31
CA LYS A 228 -10.46 -4.93 11.86
C LYS A 228 -10.26 -3.80 10.85
N LYS A 229 -9.34 -2.87 11.15
CA LYS A 229 -8.97 -1.77 10.25
C LYS A 229 -8.38 -2.28 8.94
N GLN A 230 -7.47 -3.27 9.00
CA GLN A 230 -6.86 -3.87 7.82
C GLN A 230 -7.89 -4.51 6.88
N LYS A 231 -8.86 -5.27 7.43
CA LYS A 231 -9.95 -5.85 6.64
C LYS A 231 -10.81 -4.76 5.97
N GLY A 232 -11.04 -3.65 6.66
CA GLY A 232 -11.72 -2.47 6.11
C GLY A 232 -10.98 -1.91 4.88
N VAL A 233 -9.69 -1.66 5.00
CA VAL A 233 -8.86 -1.13 3.90
C VAL A 233 -8.77 -2.10 2.73
N ILE A 234 -8.62 -3.41 2.98
CA ILE A 234 -8.62 -4.42 1.90
C ILE A 234 -9.93 -4.40 1.13
N LYS A 235 -11.06 -4.25 1.84
CA LYS A 235 -12.36 -4.10 1.19
C LYS A 235 -12.39 -2.85 0.32
N GLU A 236 -11.96 -1.70 0.85
CA GLU A 236 -11.92 -0.43 0.12
C GLU A 236 -11.03 -0.49 -1.13
N ILE A 237 -9.88 -1.18 -1.05
CA ILE A 237 -9.01 -1.41 -2.22
C ILE A 237 -9.74 -2.23 -3.29
N ASN A 238 -10.41 -3.32 -2.89
CA ASN A 238 -11.16 -4.15 -3.83
C ASN A 238 -12.32 -3.37 -4.47
N ASP A 239 -13.03 -2.56 -3.68
CA ASP A 239 -14.10 -1.69 -4.18
C ASP A 239 -13.54 -0.69 -5.19
N LEU A 240 -12.39 -0.06 -4.91
CA LEU A 240 -11.72 0.87 -5.83
C LEU A 240 -11.23 0.19 -7.12
N ILE A 241 -10.60 -1.00 -7.02
CA ILE A 241 -10.20 -1.80 -8.18
C ILE A 241 -11.41 -2.08 -9.08
N ASN A 242 -12.54 -2.47 -8.48
CA ASN A 242 -13.76 -2.76 -9.23
C ASN A 242 -14.32 -1.50 -9.92
N GLU A 243 -14.29 -0.34 -9.27
CA GLU A 243 -14.70 0.92 -9.88
C GLU A 243 -13.79 1.32 -11.05
N ILE A 244 -12.47 1.19 -10.89
CA ILE A 244 -11.52 1.49 -11.98
C ILE A 244 -11.71 0.53 -13.16
N LYS A 245 -11.89 -0.78 -12.90
CA LYS A 245 -12.15 -1.79 -13.94
C LYS A 245 -13.38 -1.47 -14.79
N LYS A 246 -14.47 -1.00 -14.18
CA LYS A 246 -15.67 -0.55 -14.91
C LYS A 246 -15.38 0.57 -15.92
N ILE A 247 -14.46 1.48 -15.60
CA ILE A 247 -14.05 2.59 -16.49
C ILE A 247 -13.20 2.05 -17.64
N VAL A 248 -12.22 1.22 -17.31
CA VAL A 248 -11.24 0.67 -18.25
C VAL A 248 -11.89 -0.39 -19.17
N ARG A 249 -13.10 -0.87 -18.83
CA ARG A 249 -13.83 -1.95 -19.52
C ARG A 249 -13.07 -3.28 -19.52
N ILE A 250 -12.53 -3.64 -18.36
CA ILE A 250 -11.96 -4.97 -18.05
C ILE A 250 -12.85 -5.64 -17.02
#